data_AF-A0A2D3NT00-F1
#
_entry.id   AF-A0A2D3NT00-F1
#
_cell.length_a   1.000
_cell.length_b   1.000
_cell.length_c   1.000
_cell.angle_alpha   90.00
_cell.angle_beta   90.00
_cell.angle_gamma   90.00
#
_symmetry.space_group_name_H-M   'P 1'
#
loop_
_entity.id
_entity.type
_entity.pdbx_description
1 polymer ?
#
loop_
_entity_poly.entity_id
_entity_poly.type
_entity_poly.pdbx_seq_one_letter_code
_entity_poly.pdbx_strand_id
1 'polypeptide(L)' 'MKNIDEDYLFFCCDECMSCWKNENDLEKRINKFMQYSINFNFIPATEEDIRKHKWEKYKLNIK' A
#
# COMPACT_ATOMS: atom_id res chain seq x y z
N MET A 1 1.32 1.68 2.38
CA MET A 1 2.78 1.61 2.61
C MET A 1 3.49 1.56 1.28
N LYS A 2 4.62 2.25 1.12
CA LYS A 2 5.37 2.31 -0.15
C LYS A 2 6.62 1.42 -0.05
N ASN A 3 6.86 0.60 -1.08
CA ASN A 3 8.14 -0.06 -1.30
C ASN A 3 9.19 0.98 -1.72
N ILE A 4 10.29 1.08 -0.99
CA ILE A 4 11.37 2.03 -1.29
C ILE A 4 12.11 1.67 -2.59
N ASP A 5 12.28 0.36 -2.86
CA ASP A 5 13.07 -0.13 -3.98
C ASP A 5 12.29 -0.12 -5.31
N GLU A 6 10.99 -0.40 -5.27
CA GLU A 6 10.16 -0.53 -6.49
C GLU A 6 9.19 0.64 -6.74
N ASP A 7 9.28 1.71 -5.94
CA ASP A 7 8.44 2.92 -6.05
C ASP A 7 6.92 2.62 -6.05
N TYR A 8 6.54 1.54 -5.35
CA TYR A 8 5.21 0.92 -5.47
C TYR A 8 4.38 1.05 -4.19
N LEU A 9 3.09 1.36 -4.30
CA LEU A 9 2.17 1.47 -3.16
C LEU A 9 1.50 0.12 -2.86
N PHE A 10 1.77 -0.42 -1.68
CA PHE A 10 0.97 -1.47 -1.08
C PHE A 10 -0.24 -0.90 -0.36
N PHE A 11 -1.40 -1.49 -0.64
CA PHE A 11 -2.63 -1.29 0.10
C PHE A 11 -2.61 -2.25 1.27
N CYS A 12 -2.42 -1.77 2.48
CA CYS A 12 -2.38 -2.60 3.67
C CYS A 12 -3.50 -2.19 4.62
N CYS A 13 -4.16 -3.18 5.19
CA CYS A 13 -5.17 -3.01 6.23
C CYS A 13 -4.50 -3.21 7.60
N ASP A 14 -4.50 -2.17 8.43
CA ASP A 14 -3.85 -2.20 9.75
C ASP A 14 -4.53 -3.15 10.75
N GLU A 15 -5.84 -3.41 10.59
CA GLU A 15 -6.58 -4.30 11.50
C GLU A 15 -6.24 -5.78 11.30
N CYS A 16 -5.99 -6.20 10.06
CA CYS A 16 -5.77 -7.60 9.72
C CYS A 16 -4.40 -7.89 9.12
N MET A 17 -3.54 -6.87 9.05
CA MET A 17 -2.18 -6.92 8.48
C MET A 17 -2.14 -7.50 7.05
N SER A 18 -3.27 -7.50 6.34
CA SER A 18 -3.35 -7.99 4.97
C SER A 18 -2.98 -6.87 4.02
N CYS A 19 -2.13 -7.19 3.04
CA CYS A 19 -1.66 -6.28 2.03
C CYS A 19 -1.99 -6.79 0.63
N TRP A 20 -2.19 -5.85 -0.29
CA TRP A 20 -2.40 -6.07 -1.70
C TRP A 20 -1.42 -5.24 -2.51
N LYS A 21 -1.01 -5.78 -3.65
CA LYS A 21 -0.10 -5.07 -4.54
C LYS A 21 -0.85 -3.94 -5.23
N ASN A 22 -1.92 -4.25 -5.96
CA ASN A 22 -2.67 -3.28 -6.75
C ASN A 22 -4.13 -3.16 -6.28
N GLU A 23 -4.81 -2.13 -6.78
CA GLU A 23 -6.23 -1.87 -6.51
C GLU A 23 -7.12 -3.02 -6.98
N ASN A 24 -6.86 -3.61 -8.15
CA ASN A 24 -7.68 -4.71 -8.67
C ASN A 24 -7.60 -5.96 -7.78
N ASP A 25 -6.43 -6.28 -7.21
CA ASP A 25 -6.27 -7.36 -6.25
C ASP A 25 -7.01 -7.05 -4.94
N LEU A 26 -7.00 -5.79 -4.49
CA LEU A 26 -7.75 -5.32 -3.32
C LEU A 26 -9.27 -5.42 -3.56
N GLU A 27 -9.77 -4.91 -4.68
CA GLU A 27 -11.19 -4.91 -5.06
C GLU A 27 -11.73 -6.33 -5.19
N LYS A 28 -10.97 -7.22 -5.83
CA LYS A 28 -11.33 -8.65 -5.97
C LYS A 28 -11.01 -9.47 -4.73
N ARG A 29 -10.31 -8.88 -3.74
CA ARG A 29 -9.80 -9.55 -2.53
C ARG A 29 -9.00 -10.82 -2.82
N ILE A 30 -8.24 -10.82 -3.91
CA ILE A 30 -7.38 -11.92 -4.35
C ILE A 30 -5.91 -11.56 -4.09
N ASN A 31 -5.00 -12.55 -4.17
CA ASN A 31 -3.55 -12.33 -4.05
C ASN A 31 -3.13 -11.55 -2.78
N LYS A 32 -3.92 -11.64 -1.70
CA LYS A 32 -3.56 -11.04 -0.42
C LYS A 32 -2.32 -11.73 0.14
N PHE A 33 -1.44 -10.95 0.73
CA PHE A 33 -0.30 -11.44 1.50
C PHE A 33 -0.23 -10.69 2.81
N MET A 34 0.48 -11.25 3.78
CA MET A 34 0.60 -10.59 5.09
C MET A 34 1.73 -9.56 5.05
N GLN A 35 1.56 -8.45 5.78
CA GLN A 35 2.54 -7.37 5.87
C GLN A 35 3.93 -7.89 6.30
N TYR A 36 3.99 -8.84 7.24
CA TYR A 36 5.26 -9.43 7.69
C TYR A 36 5.93 -10.33 6.63
N SER A 37 5.21 -10.73 5.58
CA SER A 37 5.78 -11.45 4.44
C SER A 37 6.47 -10.50 3.44
N ILE A 38 6.37 -9.18 3.65
CA ILE A 38 7.08 -8.18 2.88
C ILE A 38 8.52 -8.12 3.38
N ASN A 39 9.44 -8.75 2.66
CA ASN A 39 10.87 -8.71 2.96
C ASN A 39 11.56 -7.38 2.55
N PHE A 40 10.79 -6.34 2.23
CA PHE A 40 11.28 -5.05 1.77
C PHE A 40 11.14 -3.99 2.86
N ASN A 41 12.01 -2.99 2.84
CA ASN A 41 11.82 -1.80 3.64
C ASN A 41 10.65 -1.01 3.06
N PHE A 42 9.62 -0.80 3.87
CA PHE A 42 8.46 0.01 3.51
C PHE A 42 8.34 1.23 4.42
N ILE A 43 8.00 2.37 3.82
CA ILE A 43 7.73 3.62 4.53
C ILE A 43 6.31 4.10 4.21
N PRO A 44 5.71 4.96 5.05
CA PRO A 44 4.54 5.73 4.65
C PRO A 44 4.85 6.51 3.36
N ALA A 45 3.90 6.57 2.43
CA ALA A 45 4.06 7.40 1.24
C ALA A 45 4.07 8.88 1.66
N THR A 46 5.05 9.64 1.18
CA THR A 46 5.13 11.09 1.45
C THR A 46 4.10 11.85 0.61
N GLU A 47 3.85 13.12 0.94
CA GLU A 47 2.97 13.96 0.11
C GLU A 47 3.49 14.15 -1.32
N GLU A 48 4.82 14.13 -1.50
CA GLU A 48 5.44 14.19 -2.82
C GLU A 48 5.16 12.91 -3.63
N ASP A 49 5.29 11.73 -2.99
CA ASP A 49 4.94 10.45 -3.61
C ASP A 49 3.47 10.41 -4.03
N ILE A 50 2.58 10.87 -3.14
CA ILE A 50 1.15 10.90 -3.38
C ILE A 50 0.83 11.75 -4.62
N ARG A 51 1.47 12.91 -4.76
CA ARG A 51 1.33 13.79 -5.93
C ARG A 51 1.91 13.17 -7.20
N LYS A 52 3.13 12.63 -7.13
CA LYS A 52 3.84 12.03 -8.26
C LYS A 52 3.06 10.85 -8.86
N HIS A 53 2.50 10.00 -8.00
CA HIS A 53 1.81 8.77 -8.42
C HIS A 53 0.28 8.89 -8.43
N LYS A 54 -0.27 10.10 -8.18
CA LYS A 54 -1.72 10.36 -8.14
C LYS A 54 -2.46 9.43 -7.16
N TRP A 55 -1.87 9.19 -5.99
CA TRP A 55 -2.45 8.35 -4.94
C TRP A 55 -3.40 9.12 -4.01
N GLU A 56 -3.78 10.34 -4.38
CA GLU A 56 -4.66 11.22 -3.58
C GLU A 56 -5.98 10.53 -3.21
N LYS A 57 -6.51 9.68 -4.09
CA LYS A 57 -7.72 8.87 -3.83
C LYS A 57 -7.58 7.85 -2.70
N TYR A 58 -6.36 7.49 -2.33
CA TYR A 58 -6.04 6.52 -1.27
C TYR A 58 -5.60 7.18 0.04
N LYS A 59 -5.64 8.52 0.12
CA LYS A 59 -5.27 9.29 1.32
C LYS A 59 -6.29 9.14 2.47
N LEU A 60 -7.30 8.28 2.33
CA LEU A 60 -8.49 8.26 3.17
C LEU A 60 -8.39 7.32 4.38
N ASN A 61 -8.57 7.93 5.55
CA ASN A 61 -8.88 7.38 6.87
C ASN A 61 -7.72 7.01 7.80
N ILE A 62 -6.85 7.99 8.11
CA ILE A 62 -6.31 8.06 9.48
C ILE A 62 -7.31 8.91 10.27
N LYS A 63 -8.14 8.27 11.10
CA LYS A 63 -9.00 8.97 12.07
C LYS A 63 -8.27 9.07 13.40
#